data_AF-A0A7L4YKV2-F1
#
_entry.id   AF-A0A7L4YKV2-F1
#
_cell.length_a   1.000
_cell.length_b   1.000
_cell.length_c   1.000
_cell.angle_alpha   90.00
_cell.angle_beta   90.00
_cell.angle_gamma   90.00
#
_symmetry.space_group_name_H-M   'P 1'
#
loop_
_entity.id
_entity.type
_entity.pdbx_description
1 polymer ?
#
loop_
_entity_poly.entity_id
_entity_poly.type
_entity_poly.pdbx_seq_one_letter_code
_entity_poly.pdbx_strand_id
1 'polypeptide(L)'
;MKYDLTTPCKRCPFRSDIDPYLRPARASEIAEALRQGSTFTCHKTTVVDPRNEARMVPGPRAQFCAGALATMEREGFANQMMRIAERIGLYDAARVDFDAPVYDSLADWLAAHDVEDVEVAS
;
A
#
# COMPACT_ATOMS: atom_id res chain seq x y z
N MET A 1 5.89 12.74 -5.40
CA MET A 1 5.73 11.92 -4.19
C MET A 1 7.12 11.66 -3.63
N LYS A 2 7.31 11.70 -2.32
CA LYS A 2 8.60 11.44 -1.66
C LYS A 2 8.69 10.01 -1.15
N TYR A 3 9.88 9.55 -0.79
CA TYR A 3 10.13 8.19 -0.28
C TYR A 3 10.81 8.19 1.10
N ASP A 4 10.40 9.14 1.95
CA ASP A 4 10.99 9.29 3.30
C ASP A 4 10.43 8.26 4.29
N LEU A 5 9.29 7.63 3.96
CA LEU A 5 8.67 6.60 4.79
C LEU A 5 9.32 5.24 4.52
N THR A 6 9.98 4.73 5.56
CA THR A 6 10.69 3.45 5.53
C THR A 6 9.95 2.33 6.25
N THR A 7 8.98 2.66 7.11
CA THR A 7 8.22 1.69 7.90
C THR A 7 6.72 1.87 7.65
N PRO A 8 5.93 0.78 7.59
CA PRO A 8 4.47 0.87 7.55
C PRO A 8 3.95 1.69 8.74
N CYS A 9 2.99 2.59 8.49
CA CYS A 9 2.36 3.34 9.58
C CYS A 9 1.48 2.43 10.45
N LYS A 10 1.15 2.86 11.68
CA LYS A 10 0.42 2.04 12.67
C LYS A 10 -0.90 1.43 12.18
N ARG A 11 -1.65 2.15 11.34
CA ARG A 11 -2.88 1.67 10.69
C ARG A 11 -2.64 1.51 9.19
N CYS A 12 -1.55 0.87 8.78
CA CYS A 12 -1.27 0.63 7.36
C CYS A 12 -2.20 -0.45 6.83
N PRO A 13 -2.87 -0.28 5.68
CA PRO A 13 -3.73 -1.33 5.14
C PRO A 13 -2.94 -2.58 4.73
N PHE A 14 -1.63 -2.45 4.54
CA PHE A 14 -0.72 -3.56 4.24
C PHE A 14 -0.16 -4.26 5.48
N ARG A 15 -0.53 -3.85 6.70
CA ARG A 15 -0.12 -4.55 7.91
C ARG A 15 -0.92 -5.84 8.09
N SER A 16 -0.22 -6.93 8.39
CA SER A 16 -0.82 -8.23 8.68
C SER A 16 -1.12 -8.45 10.17
N ASP A 17 -0.67 -7.53 11.04
CA ASP A 17 -0.89 -7.57 12.50
C ASP A 17 -2.05 -6.67 12.98
N ILE A 18 -2.92 -6.23 12.07
CA ILE A 18 -4.11 -5.43 12.39
C ILE A 18 -5.32 -5.95 11.61
N ASP A 19 -6.52 -5.66 12.12
CA ASP A 19 -7.74 -6.01 11.41
C ASP A 19 -7.81 -5.29 10.05
N PRO A 20 -8.10 -6.01 8.95
CA PRO A 20 -8.30 -5.43 7.64
C PRO A 20 -9.56 -4.55 7.63
N TYR A 21 -9.47 -3.38 6.98
CA TYR A 21 -10.53 -2.36 7.04
C TYR A 21 -10.81 -1.69 5.70
N LEU A 22 -10.16 -2.13 4.61
CA LEU A 22 -10.56 -1.71 3.28
C LEU A 22 -11.74 -2.57 2.82
N ARG A 23 -12.65 -1.95 2.06
CA ARG A 23 -13.68 -2.70 1.34
C ARG A 23 -13.03 -3.63 0.31
N PRO A 24 -13.58 -4.84 0.06
CA PRO A 24 -13.01 -5.79 -0.90
C PRO A 24 -12.75 -5.15 -2.27
N ALA A 25 -13.73 -4.41 -2.82
CA ALA A 25 -13.58 -3.70 -4.09
C ALA A 25 -12.38 -2.73 -4.10
N ARG A 26 -12.14 -2.02 -2.99
CA ARG A 26 -11.02 -1.08 -2.89
C ARG A 26 -9.69 -1.81 -2.78
N ALA A 27 -9.64 -2.96 -2.11
CA ALA A 27 -8.46 -3.79 -2.06
C ALA A 27 -8.11 -4.28 -3.48
N SER A 28 -9.07 -4.84 -4.21
CA SER A 28 -8.91 -5.30 -5.60
C SER A 28 -8.37 -4.22 -6.53
N GLU A 29 -8.92 -3.01 -6.49
CA GLU A 29 -8.42 -1.87 -7.28
C GLU A 29 -6.95 -1.55 -7.02
N ILE A 30 -6.53 -1.60 -5.75
CA ILE A 30 -5.16 -1.26 -5.35
C ILE A 30 -4.19 -2.37 -5.79
N ALA A 31 -4.54 -3.63 -5.56
CA ALA A 31 -3.70 -4.76 -5.96
C ALA A 31 -3.48 -4.77 -7.48
N GLU A 32 -4.53 -4.54 -8.26
CA GLU A 32 -4.45 -4.48 -9.72
C GLU A 32 -3.54 -3.32 -10.17
N ALA A 33 -3.72 -2.13 -9.61
CA ALA A 33 -2.87 -0.98 -9.93
C ALA A 33 -1.38 -1.26 -9.63
N LEU A 34 -1.09 -1.89 -8.48
CA LEU A 34 0.28 -2.25 -8.08
C LEU A 34 0.89 -3.29 -9.03
N ARG A 35 0.13 -4.32 -9.42
CA ARG A 35 0.58 -5.32 -10.41
C ARG A 35 0.90 -4.70 -11.77
N GLN A 36 0.18 -3.66 -12.16
CA GLN A 36 0.44 -2.89 -13.38
C GLN A 36 1.62 -1.90 -13.25
N GLY A 37 2.33 -1.89 -12.12
CA GLY A 37 3.49 -1.02 -11.89
C GLY A 37 3.13 0.40 -11.45
N SER A 38 1.89 0.64 -11.02
CA SER A 38 1.52 1.91 -10.38
C SER A 38 2.16 2.03 -9.00
N THR A 39 2.24 3.26 -8.51
CA THR A 39 2.70 3.54 -7.15
C THR A 39 1.51 3.76 -6.23
N PHE A 40 1.65 3.40 -4.94
CA PHE A 40 0.62 3.66 -3.94
C PHE A 40 1.06 4.75 -2.97
N THR A 41 0.25 5.80 -2.84
CA THR A 41 0.51 6.88 -1.88
C THR A 41 0.16 6.40 -0.48
N CYS A 42 1.01 6.68 0.50
CA CYS A 42 0.69 6.45 1.90
C CYS A 42 -0.62 7.16 2.26
N HIS A 43 -1.61 6.39 2.72
CA HIS A 43 -2.94 6.90 3.04
C HIS A 43 -2.95 7.98 4.15
N LYS A 44 -1.89 8.07 4.97
CA LYS A 44 -1.74 9.13 5.98
C LYS A 44 -1.32 10.47 5.37
N THR A 45 -0.87 10.46 4.11
CA THR A 45 -0.34 11.62 3.40
C THR A 45 -1.21 12.06 2.22
N THR A 46 -2.35 11.39 2.03
CA THR A 46 -3.41 11.85 1.15
C THR A 46 -4.26 12.91 1.87
N VAL A 47 -4.95 13.74 1.08
CA VAL A 47 -5.87 14.78 1.53
C VAL A 47 -7.19 14.63 0.78
N VAL A 48 -8.27 15.19 1.32
CA VAL A 48 -9.58 15.20 0.64
C VAL A 48 -9.47 16.02 -0.66
N ASP A 49 -10.03 15.52 -1.76
CA ASP A 49 -10.06 16.26 -3.04
C ASP A 49 -10.99 17.47 -2.90
N PRO A 50 -10.52 18.70 -3.16
CA PRO A 50 -11.35 19.91 -3.06
C PRO A 50 -12.54 19.92 -4.03
N ARG A 51 -12.55 19.04 -5.04
CA ARG A 51 -13.64 18.90 -6.02
C ARG A 51 -14.56 17.72 -5.73
N ASN A 52 -14.19 16.83 -4.82
CA ASN A 52 -14.97 15.65 -4.46
C ASN A 52 -14.58 15.15 -3.06
N GLU A 53 -15.41 15.46 -2.07
CA GLU A 53 -15.14 15.13 -0.67
C GLU A 53 -15.11 13.62 -0.37
N ALA A 54 -15.68 12.79 -1.25
CA ALA A 54 -15.63 11.33 -1.14
C ALA A 54 -14.30 10.73 -1.66
N ARG A 55 -13.40 11.56 -2.21
CA ARG A 55 -12.13 11.11 -2.81
C ARG A 55 -10.94 11.63 -2.03
N MET A 56 -9.97 10.75 -1.80
CA MET A 56 -8.65 11.11 -1.29
C MET A 56 -7.64 11.23 -2.45
N VAL A 57 -6.86 12.30 -2.46
CA VAL A 57 -5.81 12.58 -3.46
C VAL A 57 -4.45 12.77 -2.79
N PRO A 58 -3.32 12.57 -3.49
CA PRO A 58 -2.00 12.86 -2.94
C PRO A 58 -1.87 14.31 -2.48
N GLY A 59 -1.50 14.54 -1.22
CA GLY A 59 -1.27 15.88 -0.69
C GLY A 59 0.12 16.45 -1.04
N PRO A 60 0.43 17.69 -0.64
CA PRO A 60 1.75 18.31 -0.87
C PRO A 60 2.91 17.55 -0.20
N ARG A 61 2.61 16.78 0.85
CA ARG A 61 3.56 15.91 1.57
C ARG A 61 3.33 14.43 1.27
N ALA A 62 2.74 14.11 0.11
CA ALA A 62 2.50 12.74 -0.32
C ALA A 62 3.79 11.91 -0.29
N GLN A 63 3.74 10.80 0.44
CA GLN A 63 4.81 9.83 0.58
C GLN A 63 4.43 8.53 -0.12
N PHE A 64 5.42 7.78 -0.58
CA PHE A 64 5.23 6.41 -1.02
C PHE A 64 4.81 5.54 0.16
N CYS A 65 3.97 4.53 -0.08
CA CYS A 65 3.55 3.60 0.95
C CYS A 65 4.61 2.53 1.24
N ALA A 66 5.30 2.64 2.37
CA ALA A 66 6.28 1.65 2.82
C ALA A 66 5.70 0.24 2.97
N GLY A 67 4.43 0.10 3.38
CA GLY A 67 3.78 -1.21 3.50
C GLY A 67 3.52 -1.89 2.15
N ALA A 68 3.11 -1.12 1.15
CA ALA A 68 2.97 -1.63 -0.22
C ALA A 68 4.34 -2.05 -0.78
N LEU A 69 5.37 -1.23 -0.51
CA LEU A 69 6.75 -1.51 -0.91
C LEU A 69 7.25 -2.83 -0.33
N ALA A 70 7.10 -3.02 0.98
CA ALA A 70 7.56 -4.21 1.68
C ALA A 70 6.81 -5.47 1.23
N THR A 71 5.49 -5.36 1.00
CA THR A 71 4.68 -6.47 0.45
C THR A 71 5.17 -6.87 -0.95
N MET A 72 5.37 -5.90 -1.85
CA MET A 72 5.85 -6.16 -3.22
C MET A 72 7.28 -6.70 -3.26
N GLU A 73 8.13 -6.31 -2.31
CA GLU A 73 9.49 -6.86 -2.17
C GLU A 73 9.43 -8.34 -1.80
N ARG A 74 8.62 -8.71 -0.80
CA ARG A 74 8.43 -10.10 -0.37
C ARG A 74 7.87 -10.99 -1.48
N GLU A 75 6.94 -10.46 -2.26
CA GLU A 75 6.36 -11.16 -3.42
C GLU A 75 7.36 -11.29 -4.60
N GLY A 76 8.52 -10.62 -4.53
CA GLY A 76 9.51 -10.59 -5.60
C GLY A 76 9.11 -9.72 -6.80
N PHE A 77 8.05 -8.91 -6.67
CA PHE A 77 7.49 -8.05 -7.72
C PHE A 77 8.17 -6.67 -7.79
N ALA A 78 8.90 -6.30 -6.74
CA ALA A 78 9.63 -5.04 -6.59
C ALA A 78 10.79 -4.78 -7.58
N ASN A 79 10.98 -5.60 -8.61
CA ASN A 79 12.30 -5.72 -9.22
C ASN A 79 12.54 -4.89 -10.50
N GLN A 80 11.58 -4.20 -11.13
CA GLN A 80 11.89 -3.35 -12.30
C GLN A 80 11.72 -1.85 -12.05
N MET A 81 10.50 -1.38 -11.80
CA MET A 81 10.25 0.05 -11.62
C MET A 81 10.89 0.60 -10.34
N MET A 82 10.93 -0.22 -9.30
CA MET A 82 11.57 0.08 -8.02
C MET A 82 13.11 0.12 -8.18
N ARG A 83 13.73 -0.86 -8.86
CA ARG A 83 15.18 -0.77 -9.18
C ARG A 83 15.53 0.43 -10.05
N ILE A 84 14.64 0.83 -10.98
CA ILE A 84 14.84 2.06 -11.75
C ILE A 84 14.77 3.28 -10.82
N ALA A 85 13.72 3.38 -10.00
CA ALA A 85 13.52 4.49 -9.07
C ALA A 85 14.66 4.61 -8.04
N GLU A 86 15.18 3.48 -7.54
CA GLU A 86 16.37 3.43 -6.69
C GLU A 86 17.62 3.95 -7.44
N ARG A 87 17.87 3.47 -8.67
CA ARG A 87 19.03 3.89 -9.48
C ARG A 87 19.07 5.37 -9.81
N ILE A 88 17.90 6.01 -9.93
CA ILE A 88 17.80 7.46 -10.14
C ILE A 88 17.69 8.25 -8.83
N GLY A 89 17.92 7.60 -7.68
CA GLY A 89 17.99 8.24 -6.37
C GLY A 89 16.63 8.69 -5.82
N LEU A 90 15.52 8.16 -6.33
CA LEU A 90 14.19 8.50 -5.82
C LEU A 90 13.91 7.86 -4.46
N TYR A 91 14.49 6.69 -4.17
CA TYR A 91 14.43 6.06 -2.85
C TYR A 91 15.62 5.14 -2.60
N ASP A 92 15.81 4.76 -1.34
CA ASP A 92 16.86 3.85 -0.88
C ASP A 92 16.20 2.61 -0.29
N ALA A 93 16.28 1.49 -1.00
CA ALA A 93 15.65 0.23 -0.58
C ALA A 93 16.27 -0.29 0.72
N ALA A 94 17.55 -0.04 0.97
CA ALA A 94 18.25 -0.51 2.18
C ALA A 94 17.72 0.15 3.46
N ARG A 95 16.96 1.24 3.34
CA ARG A 95 16.36 1.92 4.49
C ARG A 95 14.98 1.40 4.87
N VAL A 96 14.36 0.58 4.03
CA VAL A 96 12.99 0.08 4.23
C VAL A 96 13.00 -1.06 5.24
N ASP A 97 12.07 -1.00 6.18
CA ASP A 97 11.83 -2.05 7.16
C ASP A 97 11.03 -3.19 6.52
N PHE A 98 11.74 -4.13 5.90
CA PHE A 98 11.16 -5.32 5.29
C PHE A 98 10.76 -6.39 6.31
N ASP A 99 11.19 -6.27 7.57
CA ASP A 99 10.82 -7.16 8.68
C ASP A 99 9.50 -6.74 9.35
N ALA A 100 8.96 -5.57 8.99
CA ALA A 100 7.67 -5.10 9.48
C ALA A 100 6.56 -6.14 9.23
N PRO A 101 5.54 -6.22 10.10
CA PRO A 101 4.44 -7.18 9.94
C PRO A 101 3.53 -6.75 8.79
N VAL A 102 3.91 -7.12 7.57
CA VAL A 102 3.13 -6.96 6.33
C VAL A 102 2.79 -8.33 5.75
N TYR A 103 1.96 -8.34 4.72
CA TYR A 103 1.65 -9.57 3.98
C TYR A 103 2.83 -9.99 3.10
N ASP A 104 2.94 -11.29 2.84
CA ASP A 104 4.02 -11.85 2.01
C ASP A 104 3.72 -11.73 0.51
N SER A 105 2.44 -11.59 0.14
CA SER A 105 2.00 -11.36 -1.23
C SER A 105 0.77 -10.46 -1.32
N LEU A 106 0.54 -9.85 -2.49
CA LEU A 106 -0.73 -9.17 -2.78
C LEU A 106 -1.93 -10.13 -2.79
N ALA A 107 -1.71 -11.43 -3.03
CA ALA A 107 -2.77 -12.44 -2.95
C ALA A 107 -3.24 -12.65 -1.50
N ASP A 108 -2.31 -12.79 -0.55
CA ASP A 108 -2.64 -12.91 0.87
C ASP A 108 -3.30 -11.63 1.40
N TRP A 109 -2.80 -10.48 0.96
CA TRP A 109 -3.38 -9.19 1.28
C TRP A 109 -4.82 -9.06 0.77
N LEU A 110 -5.11 -9.51 -0.46
CA LEU A 110 -6.45 -9.52 -1.02
C LEU A 110 -7.36 -10.46 -0.24
N ALA A 111 -6.92 -11.69 0.03
CA ALA A 111 -7.72 -12.68 0.77
C ALA A 111 -8.12 -12.15 2.16
N ALA A 112 -7.23 -11.44 2.85
CA ALA A 112 -7.55 -10.81 4.13
C ALA A 112 -8.62 -9.71 4.03
N HIS A 113 -8.78 -9.07 2.87
CA HIS A 113 -9.77 -8.04 2.61
C HIS A 113 -11.02 -8.55 1.87
N ASP A 114 -11.07 -9.84 1.55
CA ASP A 114 -12.14 -10.50 0.78
C ASP A 114 -13.09 -11.30 1.69
N VAL A 115 -13.12 -10.99 2.99
CA VAL A 115 -14.18 -11.45 3.88
C VAL A 115 -15.46 -10.72 3.51
N GLU A 116 -16.27 -11.36 2.65
CA GLU A 116 -17.69 -11.07 2.55
C GLU A 116 -18.28 -11.09 3.97
N ASP A 117 -19.13 -10.12 4.27
CA ASP A 117 -19.97 -10.10 5.47
C ASP A 117 -20.75 -11.43 5.53
N VAL A 118 -20.20 -12.44 6.22
CA VAL A 118 -20.91 -13.67 6.53
C VAL A 118 -22.02 -13.29 7.51
N GLU A 119 -23.21 -13.13 6.95
CA GLU A 119 -24.53 -13.17 7.59
C GLU A 119 -24.71 -12.37 8.88
N VAL A 120 -25.31 -11.17 8.76
CA VAL A 120 -26.31 -10.75 9.75
C VAL A 120 -27.69 -11.03 9.16
N ALA A 121 -28.06 -12.30 9.15
CA ALA A 121 -29.46 -12.69 9.12
C ALA A 121 -30.05 -12.43 10.52
N SER A 122 -30.87 -11.39 10.64
CA SER A 122 -31.81 -11.18 11.75
C SER A 122 -32.98 -10.34 11.26
#